data_AF-A0A5J4JL19-F1
#
_entry.id   AF-A0A5J4JL19-F1
#
_cell.length_a   1.000
_cell.length_b   1.000
_cell.length_c   1.000
_cell.angle_alpha   90.00
_cell.angle_beta   90.00
_cell.angle_gamma   90.00
#
_symmetry.space_group_name_H-M   'P 1'
#
loop_
_entity.id
_entity.type
_entity.pdbx_description
1 polymer ?
#
loop_
_entity_poly.entity_id
_entity_poly.type
_entity_poly.pdbx_seq_one_letter_code
_entity_poly.pdbx_strand_id
1 'polypeptide(L)'
;MKIEQTFQDFDCLKKGNAKYPLSKIFLYLITGWLADCSYMFHFRSLQKDPLITAFLGEKCPHYTLLSKDLLRLKNVEDAAIEFKEREMDILEPWLDSNLILDFDSSVETVYGNQEGAKVGANSHKPGRKSYHPLLVFEGKSHLCLNGVLRPGLVHSSDHVIEFAEETYRLLSSQYFSGMPFLINVLVEKSFTVTGKTTRSIMPEN
;
A
#
# COMPACT_ATOMS: atom_id res chain seq x y z
N MET A 1 19.01 11.24 -5.17
CA MET A 1 17.63 11.56 -5.61
C MET A 1 16.73 11.51 -4.39
N LYS A 2 15.75 12.41 -4.21
CA LYS A 2 14.96 12.50 -2.95
C LYS A 2 14.35 11.16 -2.54
N ILE A 3 13.79 10.39 -3.49
CA ILE A 3 13.22 9.06 -3.25
C ILE A 3 14.28 8.04 -2.78
N GLU A 4 15.47 8.01 -3.40
CA GLU A 4 16.53 7.09 -2.96
C GLU A 4 16.95 7.39 -1.51
N GLN A 5 17.08 8.67 -1.16
CA GLN A 5 17.44 9.12 0.18
C GLN A 5 16.41 8.68 1.24
N THR A 6 15.12 8.78 0.93
CA THR A 6 14.03 8.32 1.80
C THR A 6 14.20 6.86 2.25
N PHE A 7 14.79 6.01 1.40
CA PHE A 7 14.93 4.59 1.71
C PHE A 7 16.36 4.16 2.11
N GLN A 8 17.29 5.10 2.34
CA GLN A 8 18.68 4.77 2.67
C GLN A 8 18.83 3.99 3.98
N ASP A 9 17.95 4.22 4.96
CA ASP A 9 18.03 3.54 6.24
C ASP A 9 17.85 2.01 6.13
N PHE A 10 17.14 1.55 5.09
CA PHE A 10 16.99 0.12 4.81
C PHE A 10 18.28 -0.53 4.30
N ASP A 11 19.29 0.23 3.88
CA ASP A 11 20.55 -0.32 3.39
C ASP A 11 21.31 -1.13 4.46
N CYS A 12 21.05 -0.87 5.73
CA CYS A 12 21.62 -1.61 6.86
C CYS A 12 21.19 -3.11 6.88
N LEU A 13 20.10 -3.48 6.20
CA LEU A 13 19.64 -4.87 6.07
C LEU A 13 20.54 -5.72 5.14
N LYS A 14 21.51 -5.08 4.49
CA LYS A 14 22.53 -5.71 3.66
C LYS A 14 23.91 -5.42 4.23
N LYS A 15 24.87 -6.28 3.87
CA LYS A 15 26.28 -6.06 4.22
C LYS A 15 26.78 -4.79 3.51
N GLY A 16 27.69 -4.05 4.13
CA GLY A 16 28.23 -2.80 3.57
C GLY A 16 28.96 -2.94 2.24
N ASN A 17 29.38 -4.16 1.85
CA ASN A 17 29.98 -4.46 0.55
C ASN A 17 28.98 -5.02 -0.48
N ALA A 18 27.67 -4.97 -0.19
CA ALA A 18 26.66 -5.43 -1.12
C ALA A 18 26.66 -4.56 -2.38
N LYS A 19 26.72 -5.19 -3.55
CA LYS A 19 26.75 -4.49 -4.84
C LYS A 19 25.57 -3.53 -5.05
N TYR A 20 24.38 -3.93 -4.59
CA TYR A 20 23.17 -3.14 -4.72
C TYR A 20 22.60 -2.87 -3.32
N PRO A 21 22.70 -1.63 -2.80
CA PRO A 21 21.97 -1.20 -1.61
C PRO A 21 20.45 -1.40 -1.79
N LEU A 22 19.69 -1.59 -0.71
CA LEU A 22 18.23 -1.78 -0.78
C LEU A 22 17.52 -0.53 -1.31
N SER A 23 17.97 0.67 -0.93
CA SER A 23 17.46 1.95 -1.45
C SER A 23 17.45 1.98 -2.98
N LYS A 24 18.56 1.54 -3.61
CA LYS A 24 18.66 1.39 -5.07
C LYS A 24 17.76 0.28 -5.62
N ILE A 25 17.59 -0.82 -4.89
CA ILE A 25 16.68 -1.91 -5.29
C ILE A 25 15.23 -1.43 -5.27
N PHE A 26 14.79 -0.66 -4.27
CA PHE A 26 13.43 -0.12 -4.26
C PHE A 26 13.20 0.85 -5.41
N LEU A 27 14.15 1.74 -5.69
CA LEU A 27 13.99 2.61 -6.85
C LEU A 27 13.95 1.82 -8.17
N TYR A 28 14.77 0.77 -8.28
CA TYR A 28 14.73 -0.12 -9.43
C TYR A 28 13.38 -0.81 -9.57
N LEU A 29 12.79 -1.30 -8.47
CA LEU A 29 11.44 -1.88 -8.44
C LEU A 29 10.38 -0.87 -8.88
N ILE A 30 10.38 0.34 -8.32
CA ILE A 30 9.46 1.42 -8.71
C ILE A 30 9.59 1.73 -10.20
N THR A 31 10.82 1.89 -10.69
CA THR A 31 11.10 2.14 -12.12
C THR A 31 10.55 1.01 -12.99
N GLY A 32 10.74 -0.24 -12.56
CA GLY A 32 10.22 -1.38 -13.28
C GLY A 32 8.70 -1.42 -13.31
N TRP A 33 8.02 -1.14 -12.18
CA TRP A 33 6.56 -1.08 -12.16
C TRP A 33 6.01 0.03 -13.05
N LEU A 34 6.65 1.19 -13.09
CA LEU A 34 6.32 2.28 -14.04
C LEU A 34 6.55 1.87 -15.50
N ALA A 35 7.49 0.96 -15.75
CA ALA A 35 7.78 0.37 -17.07
C ALA A 35 6.99 -0.93 -17.34
N ASP A 36 5.87 -1.15 -16.64
CA ASP A 36 4.99 -2.33 -16.78
C ASP A 36 5.67 -3.69 -16.48
N CYS A 37 6.70 -3.68 -15.63
CA CYS A 37 7.29 -4.91 -15.08
C CYS A 37 6.43 -5.46 -13.93
N SER A 38 5.21 -5.89 -14.24
CA SER A 38 4.23 -6.43 -13.29
C SER A 38 4.69 -7.72 -12.58
N TYR A 39 5.63 -8.47 -13.16
CA TYR A 39 6.22 -9.66 -12.55
C TYR A 39 7.74 -9.53 -12.42
N MET A 40 8.33 -10.16 -11.41
CA MET A 40 9.78 -10.11 -11.17
C MET A 40 10.58 -10.47 -12.42
N PHE A 41 10.18 -11.50 -13.17
CA PHE A 41 10.91 -11.92 -14.37
C PHE A 41 10.91 -10.87 -15.50
N HIS A 42 9.93 -9.93 -15.53
CA HIS A 42 9.89 -8.83 -16.51
C HIS A 42 11.08 -7.91 -16.36
N PHE A 43 11.68 -7.79 -15.17
CA PHE A 43 12.89 -6.98 -14.94
C PHE A 43 14.10 -7.42 -15.75
N ARG A 44 14.05 -8.60 -16.41
CA ARG A 44 15.04 -8.98 -17.43
C ARG A 44 15.05 -7.98 -18.60
N SER A 45 13.91 -7.40 -18.95
CA SER A 45 13.78 -6.43 -20.05
C SER A 45 14.61 -5.16 -19.80
N LEU A 46 14.71 -4.74 -18.54
CA LEU A 46 15.44 -3.53 -18.13
C LEU A 46 16.96 -3.72 -18.09
N GLN A 47 17.46 -4.95 -18.17
CA GLN A 47 18.89 -5.25 -18.00
C GLN A 47 19.81 -4.64 -19.06
N LYS A 48 19.24 -4.26 -20.21
CA LYS A 48 19.98 -3.64 -21.32
C LYS A 48 19.77 -2.12 -21.39
N ASP A 49 18.98 -1.55 -20.48
CA ASP A 49 18.76 -0.12 -20.46
C ASP A 49 20.02 0.61 -19.94
N PRO A 50 20.60 1.54 -20.72
CA PRO A 50 21.86 2.19 -20.36
C PRO A 50 21.71 3.16 -19.18
N LEU A 51 20.54 3.80 -19.00
CA LEU A 51 20.31 4.75 -17.91
C LEU A 51 20.15 4.02 -16.58
N ILE A 52 19.36 2.95 -16.57
CA ILE A 52 19.19 2.07 -15.40
C ILE A 52 20.53 1.42 -15.03
N THR A 53 21.28 0.95 -16.02
CA THR A 53 22.58 0.31 -15.80
C THR A 53 23.61 1.29 -15.23
N ALA A 54 23.62 2.53 -15.73
CA ALA A 54 24.46 3.60 -15.16
C ALA A 54 24.06 3.93 -13.72
N PHE A 55 22.76 4.04 -13.43
CA PHE A 55 22.25 4.28 -12.08
C PHE A 55 22.65 3.18 -11.07
N LEU A 56 22.62 1.92 -11.50
CA LEU A 56 22.92 0.76 -10.67
C LEU A 56 24.40 0.41 -10.54
N GLY A 57 25.30 1.09 -11.27
CA GLY A 57 26.74 0.81 -11.24
C GLY A 57 27.12 -0.41 -12.10
N GLU A 58 26.91 -0.28 -13.40
CA GLU A 58 27.38 -1.14 -14.50
C GLU A 58 26.55 -2.38 -14.85
N LYS A 59 25.78 -2.94 -13.91
CA LYS A 59 24.88 -4.08 -14.21
C LYS A 59 23.60 -4.01 -13.40
N CYS A 60 22.52 -4.47 -13.99
CA CYS A 60 21.25 -4.67 -13.27
C CYS A 60 21.28 -5.94 -12.41
N PRO A 61 20.56 -5.99 -11.29
CA PRO A 61 20.37 -7.23 -10.54
C PRO A 61 19.58 -8.25 -11.36
N HIS A 62 19.86 -9.54 -11.14
CA HIS A 62 19.00 -10.59 -11.67
C HIS A 62 17.66 -10.57 -10.92
N TYR A 63 16.54 -10.84 -11.60
CA TYR A 63 15.21 -10.73 -10.98
C TYR A 63 15.01 -11.60 -9.74
N THR A 64 15.70 -12.74 -9.64
CA THR A 64 15.64 -13.60 -8.43
C THR A 64 16.28 -12.96 -7.20
N LEU A 65 17.18 -11.99 -7.39
CA LEU A 65 17.76 -11.22 -6.29
C LEU A 65 16.70 -10.30 -5.67
N LEU A 66 15.82 -9.72 -6.49
CA LEU A 66 14.77 -8.80 -6.04
C LEU A 66 13.86 -9.44 -5.00
N SER A 67 13.41 -10.68 -5.26
CA SER A 67 12.59 -11.43 -4.29
C SER A 67 13.35 -11.71 -3.00
N LYS A 68 14.64 -12.04 -3.07
CA LYS A 68 15.48 -12.28 -1.87
C LYS A 68 15.68 -11.01 -1.05
N ASP A 69 15.80 -9.88 -1.72
CA ASP A 69 15.99 -8.58 -1.07
C ASP A 69 14.69 -8.10 -0.41
N LEU A 70 13.53 -8.26 -1.06
CA LEU A 70 12.23 -7.98 -0.43
C LEU A 70 11.97 -8.84 0.81
N LEU A 71 12.41 -10.10 0.81
CA LEU A 71 12.28 -10.97 2.00
C LEU A 71 13.07 -10.47 3.21
N ARG A 72 14.05 -9.57 3.04
CA ARG A 72 14.79 -8.98 4.16
C ARG A 72 13.93 -8.05 5.02
N LEU A 73 12.85 -7.50 4.44
CA LEU A 73 11.90 -6.65 5.15
C LEU A 73 11.19 -7.37 6.29
N LYS A 74 11.18 -8.71 6.30
CA LYS A 74 10.70 -9.51 7.43
C LYS A 74 11.49 -9.28 8.73
N ASN A 75 12.69 -8.71 8.63
CA ASN A 75 13.53 -8.37 9.79
C ASN A 75 13.34 -6.92 10.26
N VAL A 76 12.42 -6.17 9.65
CA VAL A 76 12.05 -4.82 10.07
C VAL A 76 10.79 -4.96 10.91
N GLU A 77 10.86 -4.53 12.16
CA GLU A 77 9.69 -4.41 13.01
C GLU A 77 8.72 -3.39 12.40
N ASP A 78 7.43 -3.73 12.37
CA ASP A 78 6.38 -2.89 11.78
C ASP A 78 6.70 -2.34 10.38
N ALA A 79 7.37 -3.16 9.55
CA ALA A 79 7.80 -2.78 8.20
C ALA A 79 6.70 -2.12 7.36
N ALA A 80 5.43 -2.54 7.52
CA ALA A 80 4.32 -1.94 6.81
C ALA A 80 4.08 -0.46 7.20
N ILE A 81 4.18 -0.12 8.49
CA ILE A 81 4.04 1.25 8.98
C ILE A 81 5.24 2.09 8.56
N GLU A 82 6.45 1.58 8.74
CA GLU A 82 7.68 2.26 8.31
C GLU A 82 7.64 2.63 6.81
N PHE A 83 7.15 1.73 5.96
CA PHE A 83 7.00 2.04 4.53
C PHE A 83 5.96 3.12 4.25
N LYS A 84 4.83 3.11 4.97
CA LYS A 84 3.77 4.11 4.82
C LYS A 84 4.23 5.50 5.28
N GLU A 85 5.02 5.59 6.35
CA GLU A 85 5.61 6.85 6.79
C GLU A 85 6.56 7.42 5.74
N ARG A 86 7.45 6.58 5.19
CA ARG A 86 8.39 6.97 4.13
C ARG A 86 7.68 7.34 2.83
N GLU A 87 6.57 6.68 2.52
CA GLU A 87 5.69 7.07 1.41
C GLU A 87 5.11 8.48 1.66
N MET A 88 4.64 8.76 2.88
CA MET A 88 4.10 10.06 3.25
C MET A 88 5.16 11.19 3.14
N ASP A 89 6.42 10.94 3.52
CA ASP A 89 7.53 11.88 3.32
C ASP A 89 7.73 12.29 1.83
N ILE A 90 7.39 11.39 0.92
CA ILE A 90 7.47 11.62 -0.53
C ILE A 90 6.22 12.35 -1.02
N LEU A 91 5.03 12.01 -0.52
CA LEU A 91 3.75 12.50 -1.00
C LEU A 91 3.36 13.88 -0.44
N GLU A 92 3.55 14.13 0.85
CA GLU A 92 3.09 15.36 1.52
C GLU A 92 3.50 16.67 0.85
N PRO A 93 4.72 16.82 0.29
CA PRO A 93 5.10 18.03 -0.42
C PRO A 93 4.21 18.37 -1.64
N TRP A 94 3.40 17.42 -2.10
CA TRP A 94 2.51 17.55 -3.25
C TRP A 94 1.03 17.67 -2.84
N LEU A 95 0.73 17.64 -1.54
CA LEU A 95 -0.64 17.70 -1.03
C LEU A 95 -1.06 19.14 -0.71
N ASP A 96 -2.34 19.42 -0.91
CA ASP A 96 -2.97 20.68 -0.48
C ASP A 96 -3.21 20.68 1.04
N SER A 97 -3.26 21.87 1.64
CA SER A 97 -3.61 22.02 3.07
C SER A 97 -5.04 21.57 3.41
N ASN A 98 -5.95 21.57 2.44
CA ASN A 98 -7.33 21.11 2.58
C ASN A 98 -7.49 19.77 1.86
N LEU A 99 -7.35 18.69 2.62
CA LEU A 99 -7.44 17.31 2.12
C LEU A 99 -8.89 16.85 2.01
N ILE A 100 -9.17 16.11 0.94
CA ILE A 100 -10.38 15.27 0.80
C ILE A 100 -9.89 13.84 0.78
N LEU A 101 -10.38 12.99 1.68
CA LEU A 101 -9.95 11.59 1.79
C LEU A 101 -11.02 10.66 1.23
N ASP A 102 -10.71 10.01 0.11
CA ASP A 102 -11.60 9.06 -0.57
C ASP A 102 -11.15 7.63 -0.26
N PHE A 103 -11.98 6.91 0.50
CA PHE A 103 -11.74 5.51 0.85
C PHE A 103 -12.43 4.59 -0.16
N ASP A 104 -11.66 3.67 -0.74
CA ASP A 104 -12.18 2.70 -1.70
C ASP A 104 -11.63 1.30 -1.43
N SER A 105 -12.38 0.28 -1.85
CA SER A 105 -11.97 -1.11 -1.70
C SER A 105 -12.25 -1.91 -2.97
N SER A 106 -11.32 -2.80 -3.31
CA SER A 106 -11.42 -3.69 -4.47
C SER A 106 -11.36 -5.16 -4.04
N VAL A 107 -11.64 -6.08 -4.96
CA VAL A 107 -11.42 -7.51 -4.80
C VAL A 107 -10.35 -7.97 -5.78
N GLU A 108 -9.18 -8.33 -5.25
CA GLU A 108 -8.04 -8.76 -6.05
C GLU A 108 -7.93 -10.28 -6.03
N THR A 109 -8.33 -10.91 -7.12
CA THR A 109 -8.27 -12.37 -7.25
C THR A 109 -6.83 -12.82 -7.38
N VAL A 110 -6.45 -13.85 -6.62
CA VAL A 110 -5.11 -14.40 -6.67
C VAL A 110 -5.10 -15.87 -7.03
N TYR A 111 -4.04 -16.29 -7.71
CA TYR A 111 -3.84 -17.66 -8.14
C TYR A 111 -2.75 -18.31 -7.30
N GLY A 112 -3.04 -19.48 -6.73
CA GLY A 112 -2.13 -20.23 -5.87
C GLY A 112 -2.40 -20.03 -4.38
N ASN A 113 -1.32 -20.01 -3.59
CA ASN A 113 -1.37 -20.01 -2.12
C ASN A 113 -0.61 -18.81 -1.55
N GLN A 114 -0.94 -17.59 -1.96
CA GLN A 114 -0.39 -16.40 -1.31
C GLN A 114 -0.82 -16.33 0.16
N GLU A 115 0.09 -15.84 0.99
CA GLU A 115 -0.12 -15.64 2.42
C GLU A 115 -1.24 -14.62 2.68
N GLY A 116 -2.14 -14.89 3.63
CA GLY A 116 -3.24 -13.97 3.96
C GLY A 116 -4.44 -14.00 3.00
N ALA A 117 -4.30 -14.51 1.77
CA ALA A 117 -5.41 -14.60 0.82
C ALA A 117 -6.45 -15.65 1.25
N LYS A 118 -7.73 -15.30 1.18
CA LYS A 118 -8.86 -16.15 1.60
C LYS A 118 -9.96 -16.16 0.55
N VAL A 119 -10.78 -17.20 0.56
CA VAL A 119 -11.97 -17.28 -0.31
C VAL A 119 -13.04 -16.39 0.30
N GLY A 120 -13.55 -15.44 -0.48
CA GLY A 120 -14.60 -14.52 -0.07
C GLY A 120 -15.59 -14.23 -1.19
N ALA A 121 -16.39 -13.19 -1.02
CA ALA A 121 -17.39 -12.79 -2.00
C ALA A 121 -16.71 -12.19 -3.24
N ASN A 122 -16.75 -12.93 -4.36
CA ASN A 122 -16.24 -12.47 -5.64
C ASN A 122 -17.18 -12.92 -6.75
N SER A 123 -17.99 -11.99 -7.24
CA SER A 123 -18.99 -12.26 -8.30
C SER A 123 -18.34 -12.60 -9.65
N HIS A 124 -17.16 -12.04 -9.92
CA HIS A 124 -16.46 -12.25 -11.18
C HIS A 124 -15.71 -13.59 -11.23
N LYS A 125 -15.16 -14.06 -10.09
CA LYS A 125 -14.44 -15.33 -9.95
C LYS A 125 -14.86 -16.09 -8.67
N PRO A 126 -16.06 -16.69 -8.63
CA PRO A 126 -16.57 -17.38 -7.44
C PRO A 126 -15.64 -18.51 -6.96
N GLY A 127 -15.49 -18.65 -5.64
CA GLY A 127 -14.72 -19.73 -5.00
C GLY A 127 -13.19 -19.59 -5.11
N ARG A 128 -12.68 -18.48 -5.67
CA ARG A 128 -11.24 -18.21 -5.73
C ARG A 128 -10.76 -17.46 -4.50
N LYS A 129 -9.50 -17.70 -4.11
CA LYS A 129 -8.83 -16.89 -3.10
C LYS A 129 -8.65 -15.47 -3.66
N SER A 130 -8.82 -14.51 -2.80
CA SER A 130 -8.64 -13.10 -3.11
C SER A 130 -8.09 -12.35 -1.90
N TYR A 131 -7.64 -11.13 -2.17
CA TYR A 131 -7.55 -10.08 -1.18
C TYR A 131 -8.71 -9.11 -1.35
N HIS A 132 -8.97 -8.33 -0.32
CA HIS A 132 -9.92 -7.22 -0.34
C HIS A 132 -9.20 -5.92 0.07
N PRO A 133 -8.29 -5.38 -0.78
CA PRO A 133 -7.55 -4.16 -0.45
C PRO A 133 -8.47 -3.03 0.01
N LEU A 134 -8.01 -2.25 0.98
CA LEU A 134 -8.59 -0.96 1.34
C LEU A 134 -7.54 0.10 1.06
N LEU A 135 -7.91 1.12 0.29
CA LEU A 135 -7.04 2.19 -0.14
C LEU A 135 -7.69 3.52 0.24
N VAL A 136 -6.87 4.54 0.46
CA VAL A 136 -7.31 5.92 0.63
C VAL A 136 -6.53 6.83 -0.31
N PHE A 137 -7.26 7.65 -1.05
CA PHE A 137 -6.73 8.60 -2.01
C PHE A 137 -7.02 10.03 -1.57
N GLU A 138 -6.14 10.96 -1.94
CA GLU A 138 -6.46 12.38 -1.86
C GLU A 138 -7.31 12.78 -3.07
N GLY A 139 -8.48 13.36 -2.82
CA GLY A 139 -9.53 13.54 -3.82
C GLY A 139 -9.20 14.49 -4.98
N LYS A 140 -8.23 15.42 -4.81
CA LYS A 140 -7.86 16.38 -5.87
C LYS A 140 -6.69 15.91 -6.74
N SER A 141 -5.64 15.42 -6.09
CA SER A 141 -4.39 14.98 -6.70
C SER A 141 -4.44 13.51 -7.12
N HIS A 142 -5.40 12.76 -6.59
CA HIS A 142 -5.55 11.31 -6.78
C HIS A 142 -4.32 10.51 -6.31
N LEU A 143 -3.50 11.08 -5.43
CA LEU A 143 -2.40 10.35 -4.81
C LEU A 143 -2.95 9.34 -3.81
N CYS A 144 -2.48 8.09 -3.91
CA CYS A 144 -2.76 7.06 -2.92
C CYS A 144 -1.95 7.38 -1.66
N LEU A 145 -2.63 7.64 -0.54
CA LEU A 145 -2.00 8.08 0.70
C LEU A 145 -1.67 6.92 1.64
N ASN A 146 -2.48 5.88 1.62
CA ASN A 146 -2.29 4.68 2.44
C ASN A 146 -3.04 3.50 1.81
N GLY A 147 -2.60 2.29 2.14
CA GLY A 147 -3.24 1.06 1.74
C GLY A 147 -3.02 -0.08 2.73
N VAL A 148 -4.01 -0.96 2.84
CA VAL A 148 -3.89 -2.20 3.59
C VAL A 148 -4.45 -3.38 2.78
N LEU A 149 -3.69 -4.46 2.74
CA LEU A 149 -4.08 -5.69 2.06
C LEU A 149 -4.85 -6.59 3.02
N ARG A 150 -6.18 -6.62 2.91
CA ARG A 150 -7.05 -7.47 3.76
C ARG A 150 -7.33 -8.82 3.10
N PRO A 151 -7.65 -9.87 3.88
CA PRO A 151 -8.13 -11.13 3.32
C PRO A 151 -9.43 -10.96 2.50
N GLY A 152 -9.59 -11.71 1.42
CA GLY A 152 -10.74 -11.61 0.53
C GLY A 152 -12.12 -11.90 1.15
N LEU A 153 -12.18 -12.55 2.32
CA LEU A 153 -13.44 -12.86 3.02
C LEU A 153 -14.02 -11.66 3.77
N VAL A 154 -13.20 -10.63 4.02
CA VAL A 154 -13.55 -9.46 4.81
C VAL A 154 -14.62 -8.63 4.09
N HIS A 155 -15.59 -8.09 4.83
CA HIS A 155 -16.59 -7.20 4.26
C HIS A 155 -16.01 -5.80 4.04
N SER A 156 -16.58 -5.06 3.09
CA SER A 156 -16.04 -3.74 2.71
C SER A 156 -15.97 -2.76 3.87
N SER A 157 -16.93 -2.81 4.81
CA SER A 157 -17.01 -1.96 6.00
C SER A 157 -16.09 -2.37 7.16
N ASP A 158 -15.55 -3.59 7.13
CA ASP A 158 -14.77 -4.10 8.26
C ASP A 158 -13.41 -3.38 8.36
N HIS A 159 -13.04 -2.96 9.57
CA HIS A 159 -11.76 -2.30 9.88
C HIS A 159 -11.53 -0.93 9.21
N VAL A 160 -12.57 -0.31 8.64
CA VAL A 160 -12.43 0.99 7.95
C VAL A 160 -12.12 2.11 8.94
N ILE A 161 -12.65 2.05 10.18
CA ILE A 161 -12.35 3.04 11.23
C ILE A 161 -10.87 2.98 11.60
N GLU A 162 -10.38 1.79 11.91
CA GLU A 162 -9.00 1.57 12.35
C GLU A 162 -8.01 1.98 11.25
N PHE A 163 -8.36 1.72 9.99
CA PHE A 163 -7.59 2.17 8.83
C PHE A 163 -7.63 3.70 8.64
N ALA A 164 -8.77 4.34 8.87
CA ALA A 164 -8.88 5.79 8.84
C ALA A 164 -8.06 6.45 9.96
N GLU A 165 -8.08 5.89 11.17
CA GLU A 165 -7.23 6.34 12.27
C GLU A 165 -5.74 6.15 11.99
N GLU A 166 -5.33 5.02 11.39
CA GLU A 166 -3.95 4.81 10.96
C GLU A 166 -3.54 5.87 9.92
N THR A 167 -4.38 6.09 8.91
CA THR A 167 -4.17 7.13 7.89
C THR A 167 -4.02 8.50 8.52
N TYR A 168 -4.84 8.82 9.52
CA TYR A 168 -4.75 10.06 10.25
C TYR A 168 -3.43 10.20 11.01
N ARG A 169 -2.92 9.12 11.62
CA ARG A 169 -1.63 9.14 12.34
C ARG A 169 -0.43 9.33 11.39
N LEU A 170 -0.55 8.92 10.13
CA LEU A 170 0.49 9.12 9.12
C LEU A 170 0.60 10.57 8.64
N LEU A 171 -0.52 11.30 8.61
CA LEU A 171 -0.56 12.70 8.14
C LEU A 171 0.09 13.65 9.14
N SER A 172 0.87 14.61 8.65
CA SER A 172 1.52 15.62 9.47
C SER A 172 0.54 16.58 10.14
N SER A 173 0.95 17.13 11.28
CA SER A 173 0.08 17.92 12.15
C SER A 173 -0.49 19.19 11.52
N GLN A 174 0.11 19.66 10.42
CA GLN A 174 -0.34 20.84 9.69
C GLN A 174 -1.79 20.71 9.19
N TYR A 175 -2.22 19.51 8.82
CA TYR A 175 -3.57 19.24 8.31
C TYR A 175 -4.65 19.27 9.41
N PHE A 176 -4.25 19.38 10.68
CA PHE A 176 -5.17 19.34 11.84
C PHE A 176 -5.34 20.71 12.51
N SER A 177 -4.60 21.72 12.05
CA SER A 177 -4.68 23.07 12.59
C SER A 177 -6.04 23.72 12.29
N GLY A 178 -6.94 23.71 13.28
CA GLY A 178 -8.29 24.27 13.20
C GLY A 178 -9.45 23.26 13.31
N MET A 179 -9.16 21.95 13.41
CA MET A 179 -10.18 20.89 13.39
C MET A 179 -10.20 19.89 14.58
N PRO A 180 -9.58 20.14 15.76
CA PRO A 180 -9.37 19.07 16.75
C PRO A 180 -10.66 18.53 17.40
N PHE A 181 -11.76 19.29 17.44
CA PHE A 181 -13.01 18.88 18.09
C PHE A 181 -14.06 18.29 17.14
N LEU A 182 -14.00 18.64 15.84
CA LEU A 182 -14.95 18.17 14.83
C LEU A 182 -14.65 16.74 14.38
N ILE A 183 -13.41 16.28 14.48
CA ILE A 183 -12.97 14.96 13.98
C ILE A 183 -13.52 13.81 14.83
N ASN A 184 -13.47 13.87 16.16
CA ASN A 184 -14.13 12.86 17.01
C ASN A 184 -15.65 12.79 16.71
N VAL A 185 -16.28 13.94 16.48
CA VAL A 185 -17.72 14.03 16.17
C VAL A 185 -18.05 13.56 14.74
N LEU A 186 -17.19 13.79 13.74
CA LEU A 186 -17.41 13.36 12.34
C LEU A 186 -17.07 11.90 12.12
N VAL A 187 -16.06 11.34 12.81
CA VAL A 187 -15.80 9.90 12.85
C VAL A 187 -16.97 9.18 13.52
N GLU A 188 -17.49 9.69 14.66
CA GLU A 188 -18.70 9.13 15.28
C GLU A 188 -19.96 9.29 14.42
N LYS A 189 -20.15 10.42 13.71
CA LYS A 189 -21.38 10.68 12.93
C LYS A 189 -21.39 10.08 11.52
N SER A 190 -20.28 10.09 10.80
CA SER A 190 -20.22 9.64 9.39
C SER A 190 -20.22 8.12 9.25
N PHE A 191 -19.86 7.39 10.32
CA PHE A 191 -19.90 5.93 10.39
C PHE A 191 -21.20 5.36 10.95
N THR A 192 -22.30 6.14 10.91
CA THR A 192 -23.64 5.54 11.00
C THR A 192 -23.90 4.77 9.70
N VAL A 193 -23.36 3.55 9.61
CA VAL A 193 -23.69 2.59 8.55
C VAL A 193 -25.19 2.31 8.67
N THR A 194 -25.97 2.91 7.77
CA THR A 194 -27.38 2.58 7.60
C THR A 194 -27.48 1.23 6.89
N GLY A 195 -27.25 0.16 7.65
CA GLY A 195 -27.68 -1.18 7.29
C GLY A 195 -29.21 -1.20 7.25
N LYS A 196 -29.79 -0.99 6.07
CA LYS A 196 -31.20 -1.36 5.81
C LYS A 196 -31.31 -2.88 5.84
N THR A 197 -31.57 -3.45 7.02
CA THR A 197 -32.18 -4.77 7.13
C THR A 197 -33.65 -4.65 6.74
N THR A 198 -33.99 -5.06 5.53
CA THR A 198 -35.37 -5.41 5.11
C THR A 198 -35.22 -6.58 4.13
N ARG A 199 -35.86 -7.75 4.28
CA ARG A 199 -37.23 -8.11 4.71
C ARG A 199 -37.19 -9.46 5.46
N SER A 200 -37.78 -9.60 6.65
CA SER A 200 -39.18 -9.99 6.96
C SER A 200 -39.69 -11.24 6.23
N ILE A 201 -39.86 -12.34 6.97
CA ILE A 201 -41.06 -13.21 6.87
C ILE A 201 -41.47 -13.59 8.31
N MET A 202 -42.79 -13.47 8.53
CA MET A 202 -43.61 -13.46 9.76
C MET A 202 -43.48 -14.66 10.72
N PRO A 203 -44.03 -14.55 11.95
CA PRO A 203 -44.09 -15.64 12.92
C PRO A 203 -45.30 -16.56 12.65
N GLU A 204 -45.15 -17.86 12.92
CA GLU A 204 -46.29 -18.76 13.10
C GLU A 204 -46.07 -19.62 14.37
N ASN A 205 -47.00 -19.41 15.31
CA ASN A 205 -47.44 -20.22 16.46
C ASN A 205 -46.44 -20.65 17.54
#